data_AF-A0A425WR03-F1
#
_entry.id   AF-A0A425WR03-F1
#
_cell.length_a   1.000
_cell.length_b   1.000
_cell.length_c   1.000
_cell.angle_alpha   90.00
_cell.angle_beta   90.00
_cell.angle_gamma   90.00
#
_symmetry.space_group_name_H-M   'P 1'
#
loop_
_entity.id
_entity.type
_entity.pdbx_description
1 polymer ?
#
loop_
_entity_poly.entity_id
_entity_poly.type
_entity_poly.pdbx_seq_one_letter_code
_entity_poly.pdbx_strand_id
1 'polypeptide(L)'
;MRGKKHPGVARFGKAALILWSLCLVVECLMSLRDALPAGIIDPDLFLMVGRQTLVALLPRYLGYLAAILIVWACIAYLAVSRPRRRIRRLATGSRKLTPQQFFQVRRPHGTLAPDFPGIYLIYNADRRRYYVGQAHQVLSRVNQHFTGRGNGDVYADYVAGDTFTIQLLALRGSGYHSLDDFERDVIETTHAYTEGYNKTAGNRPCTRHFIR
;
A
#
# COMPACT_ATOMS: atom_id res chain seq x y z
N MET A 1 -19.47 -3.09 3.87
CA MET A 1 -19.64 -4.11 2.81
C MET A 1 -18.27 -4.65 2.40
N ARG A 2 -18.08 -5.98 2.37
CA ARG A 2 -16.80 -6.66 2.08
C ARG A 2 -16.24 -6.22 0.72
N GLY A 3 -15.09 -5.56 0.73
CA GLY A 3 -14.25 -5.41 -0.47
C GLY A 3 -13.88 -6.80 -0.97
N LYS A 4 -14.54 -7.26 -2.02
CA LYS A 4 -14.15 -8.47 -2.75
C LYS A 4 -12.72 -8.24 -3.25
N LYS A 5 -11.72 -8.82 -2.59
CA LYS A 5 -10.42 -9.08 -3.23
C LYS A 5 -10.76 -9.78 -4.55
N HIS A 6 -10.54 -9.13 -5.70
CA HIS A 6 -10.83 -9.71 -7.00
C HIS A 6 -10.12 -11.07 -7.09
N PRO A 7 -10.85 -12.20 -6.98
CA PRO A 7 -10.23 -13.52 -7.00
C PRO A 7 -9.68 -13.86 -8.38
N GLY A 8 -10.04 -13.05 -9.40
CA GLY A 8 -9.59 -13.17 -10.77
C GLY A 8 -8.09 -13.02 -10.93
N VAL A 9 -7.46 -11.97 -10.39
CA VAL A 9 -6.03 -11.68 -10.66
C VAL A 9 -5.11 -12.76 -10.10
N ALA A 10 -5.40 -13.25 -8.89
CA ALA A 10 -4.62 -14.33 -8.28
C ALA A 10 -4.84 -15.70 -8.97
N ARG A 11 -6.05 -15.97 -9.49
CA ARG A 11 -6.32 -17.19 -10.25
C ARG A 11 -5.73 -17.14 -11.65
N PHE A 12 -5.79 -15.98 -12.31
CA PHE A 12 -5.21 -15.75 -13.64
C PHE A 12 -3.68 -15.87 -13.59
N GLY A 13 -3.04 -15.28 -12.57
CA GLY A 13 -1.60 -15.40 -12.37
C GLY A 13 -1.15 -16.85 -12.16
N LYS A 14 -1.92 -17.65 -11.41
CA LYS A 14 -1.63 -19.08 -11.22
C LYS A 14 -1.81 -19.89 -12.50
N ALA A 15 -2.89 -19.67 -13.25
CA ALA A 15 -3.13 -20.35 -14.52
C ALA A 15 -2.07 -20.01 -15.57
N ALA A 16 -1.67 -18.73 -15.66
CA ALA A 16 -0.62 -18.28 -16.55
C ALA A 16 0.74 -18.89 -16.20
N LEU A 17 1.07 -19.00 -14.90
CA LEU A 17 2.29 -19.68 -14.45
C LEU A 17 2.30 -21.17 -14.80
N ILE A 18 1.16 -21.85 -14.68
CA ILE A 18 1.01 -23.28 -15.02
C ILE A 18 1.16 -23.51 -16.54
N LEU A 19 0.48 -22.70 -17.35
CA LEU A 19 0.59 -22.74 -18.82
C LEU A 19 2.03 -22.46 -19.27
N TRP A 20 2.67 -21.47 -18.66
CA TRP A 20 4.06 -21.13 -18.94
C TRP A 20 5.02 -22.27 -18.56
N SER A 21 4.83 -22.91 -17.40
CA SER A 21 5.63 -24.07 -17.00
C SER A 21 5.42 -25.28 -17.92
N LEU A 22 4.20 -25.50 -18.41
CA LEU A 22 3.89 -26.56 -19.38
C LEU A 22 4.60 -26.33 -20.72
N CYS A 23 4.58 -25.10 -21.24
CA CYS A 23 5.32 -24.75 -22.47
C CYS A 23 6.82 -25.00 -22.32
N LEU A 24 7.40 -24.67 -21.16
CA LEU A 24 8.81 -24.92 -20.88
C LEU A 24 9.18 -26.41 -20.85
N VAL A 25 8.30 -27.26 -20.33
CA VAL A 25 8.48 -28.72 -20.34
C VAL A 25 8.41 -29.26 -21.77
N VAL A 26 7.45 -28.77 -22.56
CA VAL A 26 7.31 -29.16 -23.98
C VAL A 26 8.54 -28.75 -24.78
N GLU A 27 9.04 -27.52 -24.62
CA GLU A 27 10.27 -27.06 -25.29
C GLU A 27 11.50 -27.91 -24.91
N CYS A 28 11.61 -28.33 -23.64
CA CYS A 28 12.67 -29.22 -23.18
C CYS A 28 12.58 -30.59 -23.85
N LEU A 29 11.38 -31.18 -23.87
CA LEU A 29 11.14 -32.50 -24.48
C LEU A 29 11.39 -32.48 -26.00
N MET A 30 11.01 -31.40 -26.69
CA MET A 30 11.26 -31.23 -28.12
C MET A 30 12.76 -31.05 -28.39
N SER A 31 13.45 -30.22 -27.60
CA SER A 31 14.91 -30.04 -27.74
C SER A 31 15.69 -31.32 -27.45
N LEU A 32 15.21 -32.14 -26.51
CA LEU A 32 15.80 -33.45 -26.20
C LEU A 32 15.54 -34.45 -27.33
N ARG A 33 14.31 -34.49 -27.87
CA ARG A 33 13.94 -35.33 -29.02
C ARG A 33 14.81 -35.01 -30.24
N ASP A 34 15.00 -33.73 -30.54
CA ASP A 34 15.76 -33.29 -31.72
C ASP A 34 17.27 -33.55 -31.56
N ALA A 35 17.77 -33.62 -30.33
CA ALA A 35 19.16 -33.96 -30.02
C ALA A 35 19.45 -35.48 -30.01
N LEU A 36 18.42 -36.33 -29.93
CA LEU A 36 18.56 -37.78 -29.88
C LEU A 36 18.45 -38.40 -31.28
N PRO A 37 19.50 -39.07 -31.80
CA PRO A 37 19.39 -39.83 -33.05
C PRO A 37 18.40 -41.00 -32.93
N ALA A 38 17.71 -41.32 -34.03
CA ALA A 38 16.73 -42.38 -34.06
C ALA A 38 17.38 -43.75 -33.79
N GLY A 39 16.88 -44.49 -32.79
CA GLY A 39 17.29 -45.88 -32.51
C GLY A 39 18.25 -46.10 -31.33
N ILE A 40 18.42 -45.15 -30.41
CA ILE A 40 19.30 -45.31 -29.24
C ILE A 40 18.75 -46.34 -28.24
N ILE A 41 19.59 -47.32 -27.88
CA ILE A 41 19.41 -48.26 -26.75
C ILE A 41 20.55 -48.10 -25.71
N ASP A 42 21.59 -47.31 -26.01
CA ASP A 42 22.77 -47.11 -25.15
C ASP A 42 22.51 -46.08 -24.03
N PRO A 43 22.55 -46.49 -22.74
CA PRO A 43 22.31 -45.60 -21.60
C PRO A 43 23.36 -44.48 -21.45
N ASP A 44 24.62 -44.73 -21.80
CA ASP A 44 25.71 -43.78 -21.57
C ASP A 44 25.65 -42.62 -22.58
N LEU A 45 25.30 -42.93 -23.83
CA LEU A 45 25.06 -41.94 -24.87
C LEU A 45 23.86 -41.05 -24.53
N PHE A 46 22.79 -41.63 -24.00
CA PHE A 46 21.61 -40.89 -23.55
C PHE A 46 21.95 -39.91 -22.42
N LEU A 47 22.72 -40.34 -21.42
CA LEU A 47 23.15 -39.50 -20.29
C LEU A 47 24.07 -38.35 -20.74
N MET A 48 24.99 -38.62 -21.68
CA MET A 48 25.91 -37.61 -22.19
C MET A 48 25.19 -36.52 -22.99
N VAL A 49 24.31 -36.90 -23.93
CA VAL A 49 23.51 -35.96 -24.73
C VAL A 49 22.56 -35.19 -23.84
N GLY A 50 21.84 -35.87 -22.94
CA GLY A 50 20.93 -35.23 -21.99
C GLY A 50 21.61 -34.18 -21.12
N ARG A 51 22.83 -34.45 -20.62
CA ARG A 51 23.61 -33.48 -19.85
C ARG A 51 23.99 -32.25 -20.69
N GLN A 52 24.46 -32.44 -21.91
CA GLN A 52 24.84 -31.33 -22.80
C GLN A 52 23.64 -30.45 -23.15
N THR A 53 22.50 -31.06 -23.49
CA THR A 53 21.25 -30.33 -23.78
C THR A 53 20.76 -29.57 -22.55
N LEU A 54 20.81 -30.17 -21.36
CA LEU A 54 20.40 -29.50 -20.12
C LEU A 54 21.30 -28.29 -19.80
N VAL A 55 22.62 -28.42 -19.97
CA VAL A 55 23.56 -27.31 -19.78
C VAL A 55 23.30 -26.19 -20.79
N ALA A 56 22.97 -26.51 -22.05
CA ALA A 56 22.65 -25.53 -23.08
C ALA A 56 21.34 -24.77 -22.79
N LEU A 57 20.36 -25.43 -22.18
CA LEU A 57 19.06 -24.83 -21.85
C LEU A 57 19.05 -24.08 -20.52
N LEU A 58 19.93 -24.44 -19.58
CA LEU A 58 20.03 -23.82 -18.25
C LEU A 58 20.06 -22.28 -18.26
N PRO A 59 20.92 -21.59 -19.05
CA PRO A 59 20.96 -20.12 -19.05
C PRO A 59 19.65 -19.49 -19.54
N ARG A 60 18.95 -20.12 -20.48
CA ARG A 60 17.64 -19.66 -20.97
C ARG A 60 16.58 -19.72 -19.86
N TYR A 61 16.53 -20.82 -19.10
CA TYR A 61 15.63 -20.96 -17.95
C TYR A 61 15.96 -19.99 -16.81
N LEU A 62 17.24 -19.77 -16.52
CA LEU A 62 17.67 -18.74 -15.56
C LEU A 62 17.25 -17.33 -16.00
N GLY A 63 17.38 -17.01 -17.29
CA GLY A 63 16.92 -15.75 -17.85
C GLY A 63 15.41 -15.53 -17.66
N TYR A 64 14.60 -16.57 -17.86
CA TYR A 64 13.17 -16.50 -17.61
C TYR A 64 12.80 -16.31 -16.14
N LEU A 65 13.44 -17.06 -15.24
CA LEU A 65 13.23 -16.90 -13.80
C LEU A 65 13.56 -15.47 -13.36
N ALA A 66 14.68 -14.93 -13.83
CA ALA A 66 15.07 -13.55 -13.56
C ALA A 66 14.02 -12.55 -14.06
N ALA A 67 13.51 -12.72 -15.29
CA ALA A 67 12.46 -11.86 -15.84
C ALA A 67 11.18 -11.90 -14.98
N ILE A 68 10.76 -13.08 -14.52
CA ILE A 68 9.59 -13.23 -13.64
C ILE A 68 9.82 -12.50 -12.32
N LEU A 69 11.00 -12.66 -11.70
CA LEU A 69 11.33 -11.98 -10.45
C LEU A 69 11.35 -10.45 -10.63
N ILE A 70 11.87 -9.94 -11.75
CA ILE A 70 11.85 -8.51 -12.07
C ILE A 70 10.40 -8.01 -12.21
N VAL A 71 9.54 -8.72 -12.96
CA VAL A 71 8.13 -8.35 -13.11
C VAL A 71 7.42 -8.33 -11.75
N TRP A 72 7.64 -9.35 -10.91
CA TRP A 72 7.09 -9.39 -9.56
C TRP A 72 7.59 -8.22 -8.69
N ALA A 73 8.89 -7.92 -8.73
CA ALA A 73 9.47 -6.79 -8.03
C ALA A 73 8.87 -5.45 -8.52
N CYS A 74 8.69 -5.27 -9.83
CA CYS A 74 8.04 -4.10 -10.40
C CYS A 74 6.58 -3.97 -9.95
N ILE A 75 5.79 -5.05 -9.97
CA ILE A 75 4.40 -5.04 -9.51
C ILE A 75 4.34 -4.70 -8.02
N ALA A 76 5.16 -5.33 -7.19
CA ALA A 76 5.24 -5.06 -5.76
C ALA A 76 5.63 -3.60 -5.48
N TYR A 77 6.67 -3.11 -6.17
CA TYR A 77 7.11 -1.71 -6.07
C TYR A 77 6.00 -0.73 -6.47
N LEU A 78 5.29 -0.98 -7.57
CA LEU A 78 4.19 -0.13 -8.02
C LEU A 78 3.01 -0.16 -7.06
N ALA A 79 2.67 -1.33 -6.50
CA ALA A 79 1.58 -1.50 -5.55
C ALA A 79 1.81 -0.67 -4.28
N VAL A 80 3.04 -0.63 -3.77
CA VAL A 80 3.41 0.18 -2.58
C VAL A 80 3.58 1.67 -2.93
N SER A 81 4.17 1.98 -4.09
CA SER A 81 4.54 3.36 -4.42
C SER A 81 3.38 4.21 -4.92
N ARG A 82 2.38 3.62 -5.58
CA ARG A 82 1.24 4.37 -6.15
C ARG A 82 0.39 5.07 -5.07
N PRO A 83 -0.05 4.40 -3.99
CA PRO A 83 -0.80 5.05 -2.92
C PRO A 83 -0.02 6.18 -2.26
N ARG A 84 1.26 5.94 -1.92
CA ARG A 84 2.14 6.95 -1.30
C ARG A 84 2.30 8.19 -2.17
N ARG A 85 2.53 8.01 -3.48
CA ARG A 85 2.61 9.13 -4.44
C ARG A 85 1.29 9.90 -4.52
N ARG A 86 0.15 9.20 -4.53
CA ARG A 86 -1.18 9.82 -4.55
C ARG A 86 -1.41 10.67 -3.30
N ILE A 87 -1.14 10.13 -2.12
CA ILE A 87 -1.32 10.85 -0.85
C ILE A 87 -0.41 12.06 -0.76
N ARG A 88 0.86 11.94 -1.17
CA ARG A 88 1.76 13.10 -1.24
C ARG A 88 1.21 14.21 -2.13
N ARG A 89 0.65 13.88 -3.30
CA ARG A 89 0.02 14.86 -4.19
C ARG A 89 -1.20 15.53 -3.54
N LEU A 90 -2.06 14.75 -2.89
CA LEU A 90 -3.23 15.28 -2.18
C LEU A 90 -2.82 16.18 -1.02
N ALA A 91 -1.85 15.77 -0.20
CA ALA A 91 -1.33 16.53 0.92
C ALA A 91 -0.65 17.83 0.47
N THR A 92 0.19 17.78 -0.55
CA THR A 92 0.85 18.98 -1.12
C THR A 92 -0.15 19.94 -1.76
N GLY A 93 -1.21 19.43 -2.40
CA GLY A 93 -2.29 20.26 -2.95
C GLY A 93 -3.27 20.78 -1.90
N SER A 94 -3.26 20.23 -0.68
CA SER A 94 -4.14 20.66 0.40
C SER A 94 -3.56 21.84 1.17
N ARG A 95 -4.44 22.77 1.57
CA ARG A 95 -4.06 23.89 2.42
C ARG A 95 -3.75 23.41 3.83
N LYS A 96 -2.57 23.78 4.35
CA LYS A 96 -2.23 23.62 5.77
C LYS A 96 -2.80 24.80 6.57
N LEU A 97 -3.43 24.51 7.70
CA LEU A 97 -4.01 25.50 8.61
C LEU A 97 -3.42 25.33 10.01
N THR A 98 -3.18 26.42 10.73
CA THR A 98 -2.96 26.33 12.17
C THR A 98 -4.31 26.13 12.90
N PRO A 99 -4.31 25.66 14.16
CA PRO A 99 -5.55 25.60 14.96
C PRO A 99 -6.28 26.94 15.03
N GLN A 100 -5.56 28.05 15.19
CA GLN A 100 -6.15 29.39 15.23
C GLN A 100 -6.83 29.74 13.90
N GLN A 101 -6.16 29.49 12.77
CA GLN A 101 -6.75 29.69 11.44
C GLN A 101 -7.96 28.78 11.23
N PHE A 102 -7.89 27.51 11.64
CA PHE A 102 -9.00 26.58 11.57
C PHE A 102 -10.24 27.09 12.33
N PHE A 103 -10.05 27.61 13.54
CA PHE A 103 -11.16 28.18 14.33
C PHE A 103 -11.71 29.49 13.76
N GLN A 104 -10.87 30.34 13.19
CA GLN A 104 -11.30 31.59 12.54
C GLN A 104 -12.23 31.31 11.36
N VAL A 105 -11.87 30.34 10.52
CA VAL A 105 -12.66 29.98 9.32
C VAL A 105 -13.93 29.21 9.69
N ARG A 106 -13.99 28.55 10.86
CA ARG A 106 -15.17 27.81 11.34
C ARG A 106 -16.27 28.68 11.97
N ARG A 107 -16.01 29.94 12.32
CA ARG A 107 -17.02 30.80 12.99
C ARG A 107 -18.34 30.84 12.19
N PRO A 108 -19.51 30.97 12.84
CA PRO A 108 -20.82 30.84 12.18
C PRO A 108 -21.11 31.84 11.04
N HIS A 109 -20.28 32.87 10.87
CA HIS A 109 -20.36 33.85 9.77
C HIS A 109 -19.17 33.75 8.79
N GLY A 110 -18.29 32.75 8.98
CA GLY A 110 -17.16 32.46 8.12
C GLY A 110 -17.58 31.52 6.99
N THR A 111 -17.25 31.89 5.76
CA THR A 111 -17.44 31.10 4.55
C THR A 111 -16.54 29.86 4.57
N LEU A 112 -17.01 28.76 5.16
CA LEU A 112 -16.50 27.43 4.85
C LEU A 112 -17.62 26.57 4.27
N ALA A 113 -17.21 25.79 3.27
CA ALA A 113 -18.00 24.75 2.64
C ALA A 113 -18.62 23.81 3.68
N PRO A 114 -19.81 23.24 3.39
CA PRO A 114 -20.43 22.23 4.24
C PRO A 114 -19.41 21.15 4.64
N ASP A 115 -19.55 20.65 5.87
CA ASP A 115 -18.70 19.57 6.36
C ASP A 115 -18.78 18.37 5.40
N PHE A 116 -17.69 17.62 5.29
CA PHE A 116 -17.53 16.62 4.22
C PHE A 116 -16.86 15.35 4.72
N PRO A 117 -17.15 14.20 4.07
CA PRO A 117 -16.44 12.96 4.35
C PRO A 117 -15.01 13.02 3.83
N GLY A 118 -14.05 12.64 4.67
CA GLY A 118 -12.63 12.68 4.32
C GLY A 118 -11.70 12.25 5.45
N ILE A 119 -10.42 12.54 5.23
CA ILE A 119 -9.32 12.31 6.17
C ILE A 119 -8.82 13.67 6.65
N TYR A 120 -8.55 13.78 7.95
CA TYR A 120 -7.86 14.93 8.52
C TYR A 120 -6.52 14.48 9.11
N LEU A 121 -5.50 15.32 8.92
CA LEU A 121 -4.16 15.14 9.46
C LEU A 121 -3.90 16.27 10.44
N ILE A 122 -3.45 15.93 11.63
CA ILE A 122 -2.96 16.86 12.66
C ILE A 122 -1.49 16.55 12.86
N TYR A 123 -0.62 17.49 12.52
CA TYR A 123 0.83 17.35 12.65
C TYR A 123 1.34 18.26 13.75
N ASN A 124 1.97 17.68 14.76
CA ASN A 124 2.73 18.42 15.77
C ASN A 124 4.15 18.63 15.23
N ALA A 125 4.53 19.89 15.00
CA ALA A 125 5.83 20.24 14.46
C ALA A 125 6.96 20.03 15.47
N ASP A 126 6.71 20.29 16.75
CA ASP A 126 7.70 20.22 17.83
C ASP A 126 8.05 18.78 18.18
N ARG A 127 7.04 17.89 18.18
CA ARG A 127 7.23 16.45 18.39
C ARG A 127 7.53 15.67 17.12
N ARG A 128 7.33 16.29 15.96
CA ARG A 128 7.42 15.66 14.62
C ARG A 128 6.51 14.44 14.46
N ARG A 129 5.30 14.50 15.02
CA ARG A 129 4.33 13.39 15.05
C ARG A 129 3.05 13.73 14.32
N TYR A 130 2.49 12.74 13.62
CA TYR A 130 1.19 12.83 12.97
C TYR A 130 0.11 12.14 13.80
N TYR A 131 -1.07 12.74 13.83
CA TYR A 131 -2.35 12.07 14.07
C TYR A 131 -3.15 12.11 12.78
N VAL A 132 -3.74 10.99 12.40
CA VAL A 132 -4.59 10.83 11.22
C VAL A 132 -5.92 10.28 11.67
N GLY A 133 -7.02 10.82 11.16
CA GLY A 133 -8.32 10.22 11.38
C GLY A 133 -9.26 10.39 10.20
N GLN A 134 -10.20 9.46 10.07
CA GLN A 134 -11.33 9.58 9.15
C GLN A 134 -12.57 10.17 9.82
N ALA A 135 -13.43 10.80 9.02
CA ALA A 135 -14.74 11.27 9.45
C ALA A 135 -15.69 11.46 8.27
N HIS A 136 -16.99 11.32 8.51
CA HIS A 136 -18.02 11.87 7.62
C HIS A 136 -18.17 13.40 7.75
N GLN A 137 -17.74 13.93 8.90
CA GLN A 137 -17.76 15.33 9.28
C GLN A 137 -16.37 15.72 9.81
N VAL A 138 -15.42 15.94 8.89
CA VAL A 138 -14.01 16.20 9.23
C VAL A 138 -13.84 17.48 10.05
N LEU A 139 -14.59 18.54 9.76
CA LEU A 139 -14.47 19.81 10.49
C LEU A 139 -14.92 19.63 11.94
N SER A 140 -16.04 18.93 12.16
CA SER A 140 -16.51 18.60 13.50
C SER A 140 -15.49 17.76 14.29
N ARG A 141 -14.89 16.76 13.65
CA ARG A 141 -13.92 15.86 14.32
C ARG A 141 -12.60 16.52 14.64
N VAL A 142 -12.07 17.38 13.76
CA VAL A 142 -10.88 18.18 14.06
C VAL A 142 -11.13 19.10 15.26
N ASN A 143 -12.28 19.76 15.31
CA ASN A 143 -12.64 20.58 16.46
C ASN A 143 -12.60 19.80 17.79
N GLN A 144 -13.09 18.55 17.80
CA GLN A 144 -13.11 17.73 19.01
C GLN A 144 -11.69 17.51 19.59
N HIS A 145 -10.66 17.35 18.75
CA HIS A 145 -9.28 17.20 19.20
C HIS A 145 -8.77 18.43 19.95
N PHE A 146 -9.09 19.63 19.46
CA PHE A 146 -8.67 20.89 20.07
C PHE A 146 -9.62 21.41 21.16
N THR A 147 -10.68 20.68 21.49
CA THR A 147 -11.58 20.94 22.62
C THR A 147 -11.57 19.81 23.66
N GLY A 148 -10.55 18.94 23.66
CA GLY A 148 -10.38 17.87 24.65
C GLY A 148 -11.33 16.67 24.53
N ARG A 149 -12.05 16.53 23.41
CA ARG A 149 -12.99 15.40 23.15
C ARG A 149 -12.45 14.37 22.15
N GLY A 150 -11.23 14.59 21.65
CA GLY A 150 -10.56 13.73 20.68
C GLY A 150 -9.48 12.85 21.32
N ASN A 151 -8.32 12.76 20.67
CA ASN A 151 -7.15 12.09 21.21
C ASN A 151 -6.56 12.94 22.35
N GLY A 152 -6.48 12.36 23.55
CA GLY A 152 -6.00 13.05 24.75
C GLY A 152 -4.55 13.51 24.65
N ASP A 153 -3.67 12.73 23.99
CA ASP A 153 -2.25 13.07 23.83
C ASP A 153 -2.07 14.28 22.91
N VAL A 154 -2.84 14.33 21.81
CA VAL A 154 -2.88 15.48 20.91
C VAL A 154 -3.36 16.73 21.65
N TYR A 155 -4.41 16.60 22.47
CA TYR A 155 -4.93 17.73 23.24
C TYR A 155 -3.96 18.19 24.32
N ALA A 156 -3.29 17.27 25.02
CA ALA A 156 -2.31 17.58 26.06
C ALA A 156 -1.14 18.38 25.49
N ASP A 157 -0.57 17.95 24.36
CA ASP A 157 0.51 18.67 23.67
C ASP A 157 0.03 20.03 23.15
N TYR A 158 -1.22 20.13 22.66
CA TYR A 158 -1.81 21.40 22.24
C TYR A 158 -1.95 22.38 23.40
N VAL A 159 -2.43 21.94 24.57
CA VAL A 159 -2.54 22.78 25.78
C VAL A 159 -1.16 23.16 26.32
N ALA A 160 -0.15 22.30 26.15
CA ALA A 160 1.24 22.60 26.51
C ALA A 160 1.88 23.68 25.62
N GLY A 161 1.23 24.07 24.52
CA GLY A 161 1.67 25.13 23.63
C GLY A 161 2.43 24.65 22.39
N ASP A 162 2.44 23.34 22.10
CA ASP A 162 3.08 22.80 20.90
C ASP A 162 2.43 23.36 19.62
N THR A 163 3.22 23.45 18.56
CA THR A 163 2.85 24.00 17.26
C THR A 163 2.22 22.94 16.39
N PHE A 164 0.94 23.12 16.06
CA PHE A 164 0.18 22.20 15.21
C PHE A 164 -0.12 22.75 13.82
N THR A 165 -0.19 21.84 12.84
CA THR A 165 -0.77 22.10 11.53
C THR A 165 -1.84 21.06 11.19
N ILE A 166 -2.89 21.51 10.52
CA ILE A 166 -4.07 20.72 10.15
C ILE A 166 -4.15 20.68 8.63
N GLN A 167 -4.36 19.50 8.08
CA GLN A 167 -4.69 19.31 6.66
C GLN A 167 -5.98 18.50 6.53
N LEU A 168 -6.82 18.88 5.58
CA LEU A 168 -8.11 18.25 5.33
C LEU A 168 -8.13 17.72 3.90
N LEU A 169 -8.36 16.42 3.75
CA LEU A 169 -8.39 15.73 2.47
C LEU A 169 -9.80 15.16 2.25
N ALA A 170 -10.55 15.73 1.30
CA ALA A 170 -11.88 15.24 0.96
C ALA A 170 -11.83 13.85 0.31
N LEU A 171 -12.79 12.98 0.62
CA LEU A 171 -12.93 11.68 -0.05
C LEU A 171 -13.28 11.90 -1.53
N ARG A 172 -14.18 12.84 -1.82
CA ARG A 172 -14.57 13.19 -3.19
C ARG A 172 -13.35 13.74 -3.93
N GLY A 173 -13.04 13.16 -5.09
CA GLY A 173 -11.90 13.58 -5.93
C GLY A 173 -10.54 13.04 -5.46
N SER A 174 -10.47 12.31 -4.34
CA SER A 174 -9.21 11.70 -3.86
C SER A 174 -8.76 10.47 -4.66
N GLY A 175 -9.69 9.86 -5.42
CA GLY A 175 -9.46 8.56 -6.08
C GLY A 175 -9.63 7.35 -5.16
N TYR A 176 -10.11 7.53 -3.93
CA TYR A 176 -10.53 6.45 -3.03
C TYR A 176 -12.05 6.26 -3.04
N HIS A 177 -12.49 5.02 -2.82
CA HIS A 177 -13.92 4.66 -2.77
C HIS A 177 -14.43 4.50 -1.33
N SER A 178 -13.54 4.31 -0.36
CA SER A 178 -13.89 4.13 1.04
C SER A 178 -12.99 5.00 1.92
N LEU A 179 -13.52 5.48 3.04
CA LEU A 179 -12.72 6.18 4.04
C LEU A 179 -11.70 5.24 4.69
N ASP A 180 -12.03 3.96 4.88
CA ASP A 180 -11.13 2.98 5.49
C ASP A 180 -9.87 2.71 4.65
N ASP A 181 -10.00 2.62 3.32
CA ASP A 181 -8.84 2.49 2.42
C ASP A 181 -8.01 3.77 2.41
N PHE A 182 -8.69 4.92 2.40
CA PHE A 182 -8.02 6.21 2.38
C PHE A 182 -7.23 6.45 3.67
N GLU A 183 -7.84 6.22 4.84
CA GLU A 183 -7.23 6.37 6.15
C GLU A 183 -5.98 5.48 6.29
N ARG A 184 -6.11 4.20 5.92
CA ARG A 184 -5.02 3.24 6.00
C ARG A 184 -3.80 3.70 5.21
N ASP A 185 -4.00 4.07 3.95
CA ASP A 185 -2.88 4.47 3.10
C ASP A 185 -2.25 5.78 3.61
N VAL A 186 -3.05 6.69 4.18
CA VAL A 186 -2.54 7.94 4.80
C VAL A 186 -1.74 7.64 6.06
N ILE A 187 -2.23 6.81 6.97
CA ILE A 187 -1.51 6.39 8.19
C ILE A 187 -0.18 5.73 7.83
N GLU A 188 -0.18 4.85 6.83
CA GLU A 188 1.05 4.18 6.36
C GLU A 188 2.04 5.21 5.77
N THR A 189 1.54 6.15 4.97
CA THR A 189 2.40 7.16 4.31
C THR A 189 3.02 8.14 5.30
N THR A 190 2.32 8.46 6.40
CA THR A 190 2.80 9.42 7.41
C THR A 190 3.42 8.75 8.63
N HIS A 191 3.50 7.41 8.68
CA HIS A 191 3.98 6.65 9.83
C HIS A 191 3.24 6.99 11.15
N ALA A 192 1.97 7.42 11.07
CA ALA A 192 1.25 7.94 12.23
C ALA A 192 0.99 6.87 13.31
N TYR A 193 0.99 5.59 12.91
CA TYR A 193 0.85 4.47 13.83
C TYR A 193 2.15 4.07 14.53
N THR A 194 3.27 4.06 13.80
CA THR A 194 4.56 3.61 14.33
C THR A 194 5.31 4.71 15.07
N GLU A 195 5.13 5.96 14.66
CA GLU A 195 5.89 7.11 15.13
C GLU A 195 5.00 8.29 15.56
N GLY A 196 3.67 8.16 15.42
CA GLY A 196 2.71 9.23 15.68
C GLY A 196 1.80 9.00 16.88
N TYR A 197 0.65 9.67 16.85
CA TYR A 197 -0.36 9.61 17.91
C TYR A 197 -1.43 8.51 17.67
N ASN A 198 -1.42 7.84 16.51
CA ASN A 198 -2.40 6.80 16.21
C ASN A 198 -2.08 5.51 16.97
N LYS A 199 -3.09 4.94 17.63
CA LYS A 199 -2.97 3.66 18.34
C LYS A 199 -3.24 2.43 17.46
N THR A 200 -3.72 2.65 16.23
CA THR A 200 -4.03 1.60 15.25
C THR A 200 -3.62 2.04 13.85
N ALA A 201 -3.38 1.06 12.97
CA ALA A 201 -3.14 1.28 11.53
C ALA A 201 -4.48 1.43 10.75
N GLY A 202 -5.43 2.17 11.32
CA GLY A 202 -6.81 2.36 10.83
C GLY A 202 -7.83 1.50 11.59
N ASN A 203 -8.99 1.26 10.98
CA ASN A 203 -10.17 0.61 11.57
C ASN A 203 -10.01 -0.90 11.92
N ARG A 204 -8.78 -1.38 12.11
CA ARG A 204 -8.48 -2.69 12.69
C ARG A 204 -7.73 -2.47 14.01
N PRO A 205 -8.31 -2.85 15.17
CA PRO A 205 -7.53 -2.91 16.40
C PRO A 205 -6.38 -3.90 16.19
N CYS A 206 -5.18 -3.53 16.65
CA CYS A 206 -4.06 -4.44 16.67
C CYS A 206 -4.40 -5.56 17.66
N THR A 207 -4.56 -6.80 17.18
CA THR A 207 -4.37 -7.98 18.02
C THR A 207 -2.87 -8.09 18.34
N ARG A 208 -2.39 -7.21 19.22
CA ARG A 208 -1.17 -7.48 19.99
C ARG A 208 -1.59 -8.49 21.05
N HIS A 209 -1.40 -9.78 20.76
CA HIS A 209 -1.19 -10.74 21.84
C HIS A 209 0.07 -10.26 22.59
N PHE A 210 -0.15 -9.51 23.67
CA PHE A 210 0.83 -9.43 24.73
C PHE A 210 0.90 -10.85 25.29
N ILE A 211 1.93 -11.60 24.89
CA ILE A 211 2.36 -12.73 25.70
C ILE A 211 2.88 -12.09 26.99
N ARG A 212 2.11 -12.29 28.05
CA ARG A 212 2.42 -11.88 29.41
C ARG A 212 3.31 -12.94 30.05
#